data_AF-A0A8H3NNA7-F1
#
_entry.id   AF-A0A8H3NNA7-F1
#
_cell.length_a   1.000
_cell.length_b   1.000
_cell.length_c   1.000
_cell.angle_alpha   90.00
_cell.angle_beta   90.00
_cell.angle_gamma   90.00
#
_symmetry.space_group_name_H-M   'P 1'
#
loop_
_entity.id
_entity.type
_entity.pdbx_description
1 polymer ?
#
loop_
_entity_poly.entity_id
_entity_poly.type
_entity_poly.pdbx_seq_one_letter_code
_entity_poly.pdbx_strand_id
1 'polypeptide(L)'
;MVGPTASLTPLTRADGSASYKCPSSGFDVLGSVNAPVELPGRRDALKPEEATIEVFVKPGTTPGGVGERYVEGILKTMLGRLILGREKGYPRRGVVLTLAIVGGQNICRGDSYLTLLPALLHASLLALISASVPLSMTFTASILAVTLSGDIIRQPSVSQAATAKSLHVLAFSSKGHLLLNESQGTFDFATWERVHQHASTICGGTLAGSADGDVNMEEERGERGLNKFMRETIEDKVYQDYAWKIDAA
;
A
#
# COMPACT_ATOMS: atom_id res chain seq x y z
N MET A 1 0.86 -7.03 20.92
CA MET A 1 0.92 -7.18 19.45
C MET A 1 1.77 -6.05 18.92
N VAL A 2 2.81 -6.35 18.14
CA VAL A 2 3.66 -5.34 17.51
C VAL A 2 2.85 -4.71 16.39
N GLY A 3 2.61 -3.40 16.43
CA GLY A 3 1.91 -2.68 15.38
C GLY A 3 2.72 -2.62 14.07
N PRO A 4 2.11 -2.25 12.94
CA PRO A 4 2.88 -2.00 11.73
C PRO A 4 3.95 -0.93 11.99
N THR A 5 5.13 -1.12 11.40
CA THR A 5 6.23 -0.17 11.54
C THR A 5 6.55 0.37 10.16
N ALA A 6 6.51 1.69 10.02
CA ALA A 6 6.80 2.38 8.78
C ALA A 6 7.85 3.46 9.04
N SER A 7 8.80 3.61 8.13
CA SER A 7 9.80 4.68 8.17
C SER A 7 9.90 5.35 6.80
N LEU A 8 10.04 6.67 6.82
CA LEU A 8 10.16 7.51 5.64
C LEU A 8 11.62 7.94 5.44
N THR A 9 12.00 8.14 4.18
CA THR A 9 13.34 8.57 3.74
C THR A 9 14.53 7.72 4.24
N PRO A 10 14.52 6.37 4.20
CA PRO A 10 15.70 5.57 4.51
C PRO A 10 16.83 5.68 3.48
N LEU A 11 16.54 6.06 2.23
CA LEU A 11 17.52 6.17 1.15
C LEU A 11 17.85 7.63 0.86
N THR A 12 19.15 7.92 0.67
CA THR A 12 19.65 9.29 0.46
C THR A 12 19.70 9.74 -1.00
N ARG A 13 19.68 8.80 -1.96
CA ARG A 13 19.82 9.10 -3.39
C ARG A 13 18.52 9.04 -4.20
N ALA A 14 17.47 8.49 -3.61
CA ALA A 14 16.16 8.44 -4.26
C ALA A 14 15.38 9.71 -3.89
N ASP A 15 14.53 10.19 -4.80
CA ASP A 15 13.70 11.38 -4.55
C ASP A 15 12.72 11.13 -3.40
N GLY A 16 12.18 9.90 -3.31
CA GLY A 16 11.43 9.43 -2.16
C GLY A 16 11.75 7.99 -1.82
N SER A 17 11.67 7.66 -0.54
CA SER A 17 11.82 6.29 -0.09
C SER A 17 11.02 6.01 1.17
N ALA A 18 10.64 4.75 1.34
CA ALA A 18 9.92 4.30 2.53
C ALA A 18 10.24 2.82 2.81
N SER A 19 10.32 2.44 4.08
CA SER A 19 10.30 1.04 4.51
C SER A 19 9.00 0.78 5.26
N TYR A 20 8.34 -0.33 4.92
CA TYR A 20 7.11 -0.77 5.57
C TYR A 20 7.26 -2.23 6.02
N LYS A 21 7.07 -2.44 7.33
CA LYS A 21 7.07 -3.76 7.96
C LYS A 21 5.64 -4.15 8.33
N CYS A 22 5.14 -5.17 7.65
CA CYS A 22 3.83 -5.73 7.94
C CYS A 22 3.92 -6.67 9.15
N PRO A 23 3.15 -6.44 10.23
CA PRO A 23 3.29 -7.21 11.47
C PRO A 23 2.69 -8.62 11.36
N SER A 24 1.67 -8.80 10.53
CA SER A 24 0.98 -10.08 10.37
C SER A 24 1.72 -11.08 9.51
N SER A 25 2.34 -10.60 8.43
CA SER A 25 3.06 -11.43 7.46
C SER A 25 4.57 -11.40 7.67
N GLY A 26 5.08 -10.47 8.47
CA GLY A 26 6.51 -10.32 8.76
C GLY A 26 7.33 -9.81 7.56
N PHE A 27 6.68 -9.39 6.47
CA PHE A 27 7.34 -8.84 5.30
C PHE A 27 7.86 -7.42 5.58
N ASP A 28 9.12 -7.19 5.22
CA ASP A 28 9.77 -5.89 5.19
C ASP A 28 10.01 -5.49 3.74
N VAL A 29 9.32 -4.44 3.31
CA VAL A 29 9.38 -3.92 1.94
C VAL A 29 10.00 -2.53 1.98
N LEU A 30 11.05 -2.35 1.17
CA LEU A 30 11.68 -1.06 0.92
C LEU A 30 11.23 -0.54 -0.45
N GLY A 31 10.57 0.61 -0.47
CA GLY A 31 10.21 1.33 -1.68
C GLY A 31 11.15 2.50 -1.94
N SER A 32 11.51 2.68 -3.21
CA SER A 32 12.15 3.90 -3.72
C SER A 32 11.37 4.43 -4.92
N VAL A 33 11.22 5.75 -4.97
CA VAL A 33 10.58 6.47 -6.07
C VAL A 33 11.57 7.48 -6.61
N ASN A 34 11.74 7.46 -7.92
CA ASN A 34 12.42 8.51 -8.66
C ASN A 34 11.39 9.19 -9.56
N ALA A 35 11.13 10.46 -9.31
CA ALA A 35 10.15 11.26 -10.02
C ALA A 35 10.45 12.75 -9.86
N PRO A 36 10.37 13.54 -10.96
CA PRO A 36 10.07 13.15 -12.33
C PRO A 36 11.33 12.82 -13.15
N VAL A 37 11.36 11.67 -13.82
CA VAL A 37 12.53 11.20 -14.61
C VAL A 37 12.25 11.33 -16.11
N GLU A 38 13.27 11.64 -16.91
CA GLU A 38 13.16 11.57 -18.38
C GLU A 38 13.15 10.12 -18.85
N LEU A 39 12.13 9.74 -19.62
CA LEU A 39 12.02 8.40 -20.15
C LEU A 39 12.65 8.30 -21.55
N PRO A 40 13.15 7.11 -21.93
CA PRO A 40 13.65 6.90 -23.29
C PRO A 40 12.58 7.24 -24.33
N GLY A 41 12.96 7.92 -25.42
CA GLY A 41 12.02 8.56 -26.37
C GLY A 41 10.91 7.66 -26.96
N ARG A 42 11.12 6.34 -27.04
CA ARG A 42 10.06 5.39 -27.46
C ARG A 42 8.89 5.32 -26.47
N ARG A 43 9.16 5.50 -25.18
CA ARG A 43 8.16 5.43 -24.10
C ARG A 43 7.44 6.76 -23.91
N ASP A 44 8.17 7.87 -24.06
CA ASP A 44 7.61 9.22 -24.11
C ASP A 44 6.53 9.36 -25.21
N ALA A 45 6.82 8.84 -26.41
CA ALA A 45 5.89 8.89 -27.54
C ALA A 45 4.57 8.14 -27.33
N LEU A 46 4.47 7.21 -26.37
CA LEU A 46 3.27 6.38 -26.17
C LEU A 46 2.16 7.14 -25.42
N LYS A 47 2.54 8.07 -24.53
CA LYS A 47 1.63 8.87 -23.72
C LYS A 47 2.20 10.28 -23.51
N PRO A 48 2.13 11.17 -24.52
CA PRO A 48 2.74 12.50 -24.43
C PRO A 48 2.02 13.43 -23.43
N GLU A 49 0.74 13.17 -23.12
CA GLU A 49 -0.10 14.00 -22.26
C GLU A 49 -0.05 13.62 -20.78
N GLU A 50 0.48 12.44 -20.43
CA GLU A 50 0.44 11.89 -19.09
C GLU A 50 1.80 11.31 -18.66
N ALA A 51 2.11 11.38 -17.37
CA ALA A 51 3.25 10.66 -16.82
C ALA A 51 3.15 9.16 -17.07
N THR A 52 4.25 8.56 -17.51
CA THR A 52 4.35 7.10 -17.63
C THR A 52 4.86 6.51 -16.34
N ILE A 53 4.14 5.51 -15.82
CA ILE A 53 4.50 4.85 -14.56
C ILE A 53 5.17 3.52 -14.85
N GLU A 54 6.34 3.33 -14.24
CA GLU A 54 7.08 2.07 -14.26
C GLU A 54 7.22 1.56 -12.83
N VAL A 55 6.80 0.32 -12.61
CA VAL A 55 6.87 -0.34 -11.31
C VAL A 55 7.77 -1.56 -11.47
N PHE A 56 8.74 -1.70 -10.57
CA PHE A 56 9.64 -2.84 -10.50
C PHE A 56 9.53 -3.47 -9.11
N VAL A 57 9.21 -4.76 -9.05
CA VAL A 57 9.19 -5.54 -7.81
C VAL A 57 10.39 -6.49 -7.83
N LYS A 58 11.35 -6.24 -6.94
CA LYS A 58 12.57 -7.03 -6.79
C LYS A 58 12.45 -7.95 -5.56
N PRO A 59 12.41 -9.28 -5.76
CA PRO A 59 12.50 -10.21 -4.65
C PRO A 59 13.95 -10.28 -4.14
N GLY A 60 14.11 -10.51 -2.84
CA GLY A 60 15.45 -10.54 -2.21
C GLY A 60 16.32 -11.74 -2.57
N THR A 61 15.73 -12.85 -3.02
CA THR A 61 16.43 -14.15 -3.16
C THR A 61 16.59 -14.66 -4.59
N THR A 62 15.77 -14.20 -5.53
CA THR A 62 15.71 -14.74 -6.90
C THR A 62 15.56 -13.59 -7.90
N PRO A 63 15.99 -13.72 -9.17
CA PRO A 63 15.58 -12.78 -10.22
C PRO A 63 14.05 -12.75 -10.39
N GLY A 64 13.52 -11.59 -10.76
CA GLY A 64 12.08 -11.39 -10.97
C GLY A 64 11.48 -12.40 -11.95
N GLY A 65 10.42 -13.07 -11.54
CA GLY A 65 9.68 -14.06 -12.31
C GLY A 65 8.33 -13.52 -12.81
N VAL A 66 7.43 -14.45 -13.14
CA VAL A 66 6.09 -14.12 -13.66
C VAL A 66 5.17 -13.58 -12.57
N GLY A 67 5.32 -14.07 -11.33
CA GLY A 67 4.52 -13.62 -10.19
C GLY A 67 4.78 -12.16 -9.84
N GLU A 68 6.04 -11.75 -9.85
CA GLU A 68 6.43 -10.35 -9.64
C GLU A 68 5.88 -9.45 -10.74
N ARG A 69 5.97 -9.88 -12.02
CA ARG A 69 5.40 -9.14 -13.16
C ARG A 69 3.87 -8.99 -13.06
N TYR A 70 3.19 -10.00 -12.54
CA TYR A 70 1.75 -9.92 -12.28
C TYR A 70 1.43 -8.84 -11.23
N VAL A 71 2.18 -8.83 -10.12
CA VAL A 71 2.01 -7.82 -9.07
C VAL A 71 2.42 -6.42 -9.55
N GLU A 72 3.50 -6.29 -10.33
CA GLU A 72 3.89 -5.05 -11.00
C GLU A 72 2.75 -4.51 -11.87
N GLY A 73 2.06 -5.38 -12.61
CA GLY A 73 0.90 -5.00 -13.42
C GLY A 73 -0.26 -4.46 -12.60
N ILE A 74 -0.58 -5.11 -11.47
CA ILE A 74 -1.61 -4.65 -10.53
C ILE A 74 -1.25 -3.27 -9.97
N LEU A 75 -0.03 -3.12 -9.44
CA LEU A 75 0.46 -1.87 -8.86
C LEU A 75 0.47 -0.75 -9.90
N LYS A 76 0.96 -1.02 -11.11
CA LYS A 76 0.99 -0.05 -12.20
C LYS A 76 -0.41 0.43 -12.59
N THR A 77 -1.37 -0.49 -12.65
CA THR A 77 -2.77 -0.16 -13.00
C THR A 77 -3.43 0.68 -11.91
N MET A 78 -3.21 0.31 -10.64
CA MET A 78 -3.79 0.98 -9.49
C MET A 78 -3.18 2.37 -9.26
N LEU A 79 -1.86 2.47 -9.22
CA LEU A 79 -1.13 3.73 -9.07
C LEU A 79 -1.33 4.67 -10.27
N GLY A 80 -1.50 4.11 -11.48
CA GLY A 80 -1.80 4.88 -12.69
C GLY A 80 -3.11 5.64 -12.67
N ARG A 81 -4.08 5.21 -11.85
CA ARG A 81 -5.34 5.94 -11.64
C ARG A 81 -5.22 6.99 -10.53
N LEU A 82 -4.24 6.86 -9.65
CA LEU A 82 -4.07 7.71 -8.48
C LEU A 82 -3.17 8.91 -8.73
N ILE A 83 -2.08 8.68 -9.46
CA ILE A 83 -1.09 9.71 -9.79
C ILE A 83 -1.69 10.70 -10.79
N LEU A 84 -1.62 11.98 -10.47
CA LEU A 84 -2.09 13.06 -11.32
C LEU A 84 -1.05 13.39 -12.41
N GLY A 85 -0.89 12.45 -13.35
CA GLY A 85 0.15 12.52 -14.39
C GLY A 85 0.00 13.67 -15.40
N ARG A 86 -1.11 14.42 -15.36
CA ARG A 86 -1.39 15.59 -16.22
C ARG A 86 -0.95 16.91 -15.58
N GLU A 87 -0.48 16.90 -14.34
CA GLU A 87 -0.02 18.11 -13.67
C GLU A 87 1.26 18.69 -14.30
N LYS A 88 1.50 19.98 -14.02
CA LYS A 88 2.62 20.72 -14.58
C LYS A 88 3.94 20.05 -14.19
N GLY A 89 4.73 19.67 -15.20
CA GLY A 89 6.05 19.06 -14.99
C GLY A 89 6.06 17.53 -15.04
N TYR A 90 4.91 16.87 -15.21
CA TYR A 90 4.77 15.44 -15.45
C TYR A 90 4.51 14.98 -16.91
N PRO A 91 4.06 15.81 -17.88
CA PRO A 91 3.91 15.32 -19.25
C PRO A 91 5.29 14.97 -19.83
N ARG A 92 5.36 13.88 -20.60
CA ARG A 92 6.61 13.33 -21.16
C ARG A 92 7.65 12.85 -20.15
N ARG A 93 7.26 12.73 -18.88
CA ARG A 93 8.13 12.25 -17.80
C ARG A 93 7.63 10.95 -17.21
N GLY A 94 8.51 10.29 -16.47
CA GLY A 94 8.28 9.02 -15.83
C GLY A 94 8.27 9.12 -14.31
N VAL A 95 7.45 8.28 -13.70
CA VAL A 95 7.55 7.93 -12.28
C VAL A 95 8.06 6.50 -12.23
N VAL A 96 9.28 6.32 -11.72
CA VAL A 96 9.90 5.00 -11.57
C VAL A 96 9.83 4.60 -10.11
N LEU A 97 8.98 3.62 -9.82
CA LEU A 97 8.81 3.00 -8.50
C LEU A 97 9.56 1.67 -8.48
N THR A 98 10.51 1.52 -7.55
CA THR A 98 11.18 0.24 -7.28
C THR A 98 10.83 -0.22 -5.87
N LEU A 99 10.28 -1.42 -5.76
CA LEU A 99 9.96 -2.07 -4.49
C LEU A 99 10.89 -3.27 -4.31
N ALA A 100 11.67 -3.28 -3.25
CA ALA A 100 12.57 -4.36 -2.89
C ALA A 100 12.05 -5.06 -1.62
N ILE A 101 11.95 -6.38 -1.68
CA ILE A 101 11.59 -7.20 -0.52
C ILE A 101 12.89 -7.48 0.25
N VAL A 102 13.05 -6.84 1.41
CA VAL A 102 14.28 -6.90 2.23
C VAL A 102 14.21 -8.02 3.27
N GLY A 103 13.01 -8.30 3.79
CA GLY A 103 12.81 -9.31 4.83
C GLY A 103 11.43 -9.95 4.76
N GLY A 104 11.31 -11.11 5.42
CA GLY A 104 10.09 -11.92 5.47
C GLY A 104 10.32 -13.36 5.03
N GLN A 105 9.25 -14.15 4.99
CA GLN A 105 9.32 -15.51 4.46
C GLN A 105 9.57 -15.49 2.95
N ASN A 106 10.35 -16.43 2.43
CA ASN A 106 10.56 -16.53 0.99
C ASN A 106 9.27 -17.00 0.31
N ILE A 107 8.78 -16.21 -0.62
CA ILE A 107 7.67 -16.60 -1.50
C ILE A 107 8.27 -17.56 -2.53
N CYS A 108 7.84 -18.82 -2.51
CA CYS A 108 8.29 -19.78 -3.50
C CYS A 108 7.63 -19.48 -4.84
N ARG A 109 8.26 -19.94 -5.93
CA ARG A 109 7.65 -19.81 -7.26
C ARG A 109 6.31 -20.56 -7.29
N GLY A 110 5.23 -19.83 -7.55
CA GLY A 110 3.87 -20.37 -7.60
C GLY A 110 3.03 -20.07 -6.35
N ASP A 111 3.64 -19.55 -5.28
CA ASP A 111 2.90 -19.11 -4.11
C ASP A 111 2.08 -17.84 -4.40
N SER A 112 1.01 -17.66 -3.62
CA SER A 112 0.15 -16.48 -3.75
C SER A 112 0.88 -15.21 -3.28
N TYR A 113 0.93 -14.19 -4.14
CA TYR A 113 1.50 -12.87 -3.80
C TYR A 113 0.51 -11.98 -3.02
N LEU A 114 -0.70 -12.46 -2.75
CA LEU A 114 -1.73 -11.69 -2.05
C LEU A 114 -1.30 -11.30 -0.64
N THR A 115 -0.56 -12.15 0.06
CA THR A 115 -0.05 -11.88 1.42
C THR A 115 0.99 -10.75 1.45
N LEU A 116 1.66 -10.51 0.34
CA LEU A 116 2.66 -9.46 0.16
C LEU A 116 2.04 -8.15 -0.37
N LEU A 117 0.94 -8.23 -1.11
CA LEU A 117 0.35 -7.12 -1.84
C LEU A 117 0.00 -5.89 -0.96
N PRO A 118 -0.60 -6.04 0.25
CA PRO A 118 -0.82 -4.90 1.15
C PRO A 118 0.47 -4.19 1.57
N ALA A 119 1.55 -4.94 1.82
CA ALA A 119 2.84 -4.36 2.21
C ALA A 119 3.47 -3.58 1.06
N LEU A 120 3.41 -4.11 -0.17
CA LEU A 120 3.87 -3.42 -1.37
C LEU A 120 3.08 -2.13 -1.64
N LEU A 121 1.75 -2.21 -1.49
CA LEU A 121 0.84 -1.08 -1.65
C LEU A 121 1.14 0.03 -0.64
N HIS A 122 1.28 -0.28 0.64
CA HIS A 122 1.62 0.70 1.67
C HIS A 122 3.02 1.30 1.50
N ALA A 123 4.02 0.48 1.19
CA ALA A 123 5.38 0.96 0.90
C ALA A 123 5.39 1.89 -0.33
N SER A 124 4.63 1.56 -1.37
CA SER A 124 4.52 2.39 -2.57
C SER A 124 3.90 3.75 -2.30
N LEU A 125 2.82 3.80 -1.49
CA LEU A 125 2.16 5.04 -1.14
C LEU A 125 3.08 5.96 -0.33
N LEU A 126 3.72 5.41 0.70
CA LEU A 126 4.65 6.16 1.55
C LEU A 126 5.85 6.69 0.74
N ALA A 127 6.40 5.90 -0.18
CA ALA A 127 7.50 6.33 -1.03
C ALA A 127 7.06 7.42 -2.03
N LEU A 128 5.85 7.34 -2.60
CA LEU A 128 5.29 8.38 -3.47
C LEU A 128 5.04 9.70 -2.74
N ILE A 129 4.53 9.63 -1.50
CA ILE A 129 4.35 10.79 -0.64
C ILE A 129 5.70 11.41 -0.27
N SER A 130 6.69 10.59 0.07
CA SER A 130 8.06 11.05 0.34
C SER A 130 8.70 11.74 -0.87
N ALA A 131 8.40 11.28 -2.09
CA ALA A 131 8.87 11.91 -3.33
C ALA A 131 8.04 13.13 -3.74
N SER A 132 7.03 13.53 -2.95
CA SER A 132 6.10 14.63 -3.27
C SER A 132 5.39 14.49 -4.62
N VAL A 133 5.15 13.25 -5.07
CA VAL A 133 4.41 13.00 -6.31
C VAL A 133 2.95 13.42 -6.12
N PRO A 134 2.34 14.13 -7.08
CA PRO A 134 0.95 14.56 -6.95
C PRO A 134 0.01 13.36 -7.07
N LEU A 135 -0.75 13.14 -6.00
CA LEU A 135 -1.73 12.06 -5.86
C LEU A 135 -3.11 12.67 -5.69
N SER A 136 -4.11 12.08 -6.37
CA SER A 136 -5.51 12.48 -6.23
C SER A 136 -6.11 12.12 -4.87
N MET A 137 -5.66 11.02 -4.27
CA MET A 137 -6.11 10.50 -3.00
C MET A 137 -5.08 9.53 -2.41
N THR A 138 -5.08 9.40 -1.08
CA THR A 138 -4.38 8.32 -0.37
C THR A 138 -5.25 7.07 -0.28
N PHE A 139 -4.63 5.92 0.00
CA PHE A 139 -5.32 4.65 0.11
C PHE A 139 -4.70 3.76 1.18
N THR A 140 -5.45 2.78 1.63
CA THR A 140 -4.99 1.71 2.52
C THR A 140 -5.51 0.39 2.04
N ALA A 141 -4.71 -0.66 2.22
CA ALA A 141 -5.04 -2.01 1.83
C ALA A 141 -5.01 -2.96 3.02
N SER A 142 -5.94 -3.90 3.03
CA SER A 142 -6.00 -4.95 4.03
C SER A 142 -6.17 -6.31 3.35
N ILE A 143 -5.56 -7.32 3.94
CA ILE A 143 -5.77 -8.72 3.57
C ILE A 143 -6.69 -9.39 4.59
N LEU A 144 -7.64 -10.16 4.08
CA LEU A 144 -8.56 -10.99 4.84
C LEU A 144 -8.50 -12.42 4.31
N ALA A 145 -8.47 -13.38 5.22
CA ALA A 145 -8.60 -14.80 4.90
C ALA A 145 -9.94 -15.32 5.38
N VAL A 146 -10.57 -16.19 4.58
CA VAL A 146 -11.76 -16.94 4.99
C VAL A 146 -11.34 -18.38 5.26
N THR A 147 -11.63 -18.87 6.45
CA THR A 147 -11.38 -20.27 6.83
C THR A 147 -12.38 -21.21 6.16
N LEU A 148 -12.10 -22.52 6.21
CA LEU A 148 -13.06 -23.55 5.76
C LEU A 148 -14.39 -23.49 6.54
N SER A 149 -14.37 -23.03 7.79
CA SER A 149 -15.56 -22.80 8.63
C SER A 149 -16.38 -21.57 8.23
N GLY A 150 -15.84 -20.69 7.36
CA GLY A 150 -16.50 -19.46 6.95
C GLY A 150 -16.25 -18.26 7.87
N ASP A 151 -15.29 -18.39 8.79
CA ASP A 151 -14.83 -17.31 9.67
C ASP A 151 -13.82 -16.42 8.95
N ILE A 152 -13.89 -15.12 9.22
CA ILE A 152 -13.04 -14.11 8.57
C ILE A 152 -11.89 -13.75 9.51
N ILE A 153 -10.68 -14.12 9.13
CA ILE A 153 -9.44 -13.78 9.83
C ILE A 153 -8.91 -12.47 9.27
N ARG A 154 -8.73 -11.49 10.16
CA ARG A 154 -8.10 -10.21 9.85
C ARG A 154 -6.59 -10.37 9.83
N GLN A 155 -5.94 -9.81 8.81
CA GLN A 155 -4.49 -9.83 8.68
C GLN A 155 -3.88 -11.23 8.95
N PRO A 156 -4.21 -12.26 8.14
CA PRO A 156 -3.70 -13.61 8.33
C PRO A 156 -2.17 -13.66 8.29
N SER A 157 -1.60 -14.57 9.07
CA SER A 157 -0.20 -14.98 8.90
C SER A 157 -0.01 -15.82 7.65
N VAL A 158 1.23 -16.03 7.21
CA VAL A 158 1.53 -16.83 6.01
C VAL A 158 1.02 -18.27 6.13
N SER A 159 1.10 -18.88 7.32
CA SER A 159 0.59 -20.24 7.57
C SER A 159 -0.94 -20.31 7.55
N GLN A 160 -1.61 -19.28 8.07
CA GLN A 160 -3.06 -19.18 8.01
C GLN A 160 -3.54 -18.94 6.58
N ALA A 161 -2.80 -18.14 5.81
CA ALA A 161 -3.13 -17.88 4.42
C ALA A 161 -3.03 -19.13 3.54
N ALA A 162 -2.05 -20.00 3.80
CA ALA A 162 -1.90 -21.28 3.09
C ALA A 162 -3.04 -22.28 3.38
N THR A 163 -3.68 -22.18 4.54
CA THR A 163 -4.77 -23.08 4.96
C THR A 163 -6.16 -22.50 4.66
N ALA A 164 -6.23 -21.25 4.19
CA ALA A 164 -7.48 -20.54 3.96
C ALA A 164 -8.23 -21.08 2.72
N LYS A 165 -9.56 -21.04 2.77
CA LYS A 165 -10.43 -21.39 1.64
C LYS A 165 -10.41 -20.31 0.56
N SER A 166 -10.38 -19.06 0.99
CA SER A 166 -10.23 -17.90 0.10
C SER A 166 -9.42 -16.79 0.75
N LEU A 167 -8.71 -16.05 -0.09
CA LEU A 167 -7.89 -14.91 0.27
C LEU A 167 -8.38 -13.69 -0.50
N HIS A 168 -8.55 -12.58 0.21
CA HIS A 168 -9.06 -11.33 -0.36
C HIS A 168 -8.17 -10.18 0.04
N VAL A 169 -7.69 -9.43 -0.94
CA VAL A 169 -6.97 -8.18 -0.75
C VAL A 169 -7.81 -7.05 -1.32
N LEU A 170 -8.19 -6.13 -0.44
CA LEU A 170 -9.01 -4.99 -0.78
C LEU A 170 -8.24 -3.71 -0.45
N ALA A 171 -8.21 -2.79 -1.40
CA ALA A 171 -7.64 -1.45 -1.19
C ALA A 171 -8.75 -0.41 -1.27
N PHE A 172 -8.84 0.44 -0.25
CA PHE A 172 -9.80 1.51 -0.14
C PHE A 172 -9.09 2.86 -0.23
N SER A 173 -9.70 3.79 -0.94
CA SER A 173 -9.35 5.20 -0.88
C SER A 173 -9.67 5.77 0.51
N SER A 174 -9.00 6.86 0.88
CA SER A 174 -9.40 7.74 1.99
C SER A 174 -10.86 8.21 1.92
N LYS A 175 -11.47 8.26 0.72
CA LYS A 175 -12.89 8.59 0.53
C LYS A 175 -13.84 7.38 0.65
N GLY A 176 -13.32 6.19 0.95
CA GLY A 176 -14.11 4.96 1.06
C GLY A 176 -14.40 4.25 -0.27
N HIS A 177 -13.89 4.75 -1.40
CA HIS A 177 -14.03 4.07 -2.69
C HIS A 177 -13.13 2.83 -2.77
N LEU A 178 -13.64 1.72 -3.29
CA LEU A 178 -12.87 0.52 -3.56
C LEU A 178 -11.98 0.72 -4.81
N LEU A 179 -10.66 0.68 -4.62
CA LEU A 179 -9.68 0.89 -5.69
C LEU A 179 -9.17 -0.42 -6.29
N LEU A 180 -9.02 -1.43 -5.45
CA LEU A 180 -8.51 -2.74 -5.84
C LEU A 180 -9.26 -3.84 -5.11
N ASN A 181 -9.59 -4.90 -5.83
CA ASN A 181 -10.12 -6.14 -5.30
C ASN A 181 -9.43 -7.31 -5.99
N GLU A 182 -8.53 -7.96 -5.27
CA GLU A 182 -7.87 -9.19 -5.70
C GLU A 182 -8.32 -10.32 -4.78
N SER A 183 -8.99 -11.30 -5.35
CA SER A 183 -9.56 -12.43 -4.62
C SER A 183 -9.09 -13.74 -5.22
N GLN A 184 -8.65 -14.68 -4.38
CA GLN A 184 -8.25 -16.02 -4.78
C GLN A 184 -8.98 -17.07 -3.94
N GLY A 185 -9.24 -18.23 -4.54
CA GLY A 185 -9.95 -19.34 -3.89
C GLY A 185 -11.45 -19.37 -4.22
N THR A 186 -12.18 -20.18 -3.47
CA THR A 186 -13.62 -20.42 -3.70
C THR A 186 -14.46 -19.70 -2.64
N PHE A 187 -15.36 -18.83 -3.09
CA PHE A 187 -16.18 -18.03 -2.19
C PHE A 187 -17.52 -17.65 -2.83
N ASP A 188 -18.51 -17.42 -1.97
CA ASP A 188 -19.83 -16.94 -2.36
C ASP A 188 -19.92 -15.42 -2.27
N PHE A 189 -20.87 -14.84 -3.00
CA PHE A 189 -21.09 -13.39 -2.98
C PHE A 189 -21.41 -12.85 -1.58
N ALA A 190 -22.21 -13.56 -0.78
CA ALA A 190 -22.54 -13.16 0.58
C ALA A 190 -21.31 -13.15 1.50
N THR A 191 -20.33 -14.02 1.24
CA THR A 191 -19.05 -14.03 1.97
C THR A 191 -18.17 -12.88 1.53
N TRP A 192 -18.14 -12.58 0.23
CA TRP A 192 -17.42 -11.42 -0.28
C TRP A 192 -17.97 -10.09 0.28
N GLU A 193 -19.28 -9.95 0.41
CA GLU A 193 -19.91 -8.76 1.01
C GLU A 193 -19.48 -8.56 2.48
N ARG A 194 -19.46 -9.64 3.27
CA ARG A 194 -18.96 -9.60 4.65
C ARG A 194 -17.49 -9.20 4.70
N VAL A 195 -16.66 -9.76 3.83
CA VAL A 195 -15.24 -9.43 3.69
C VAL A 195 -15.08 -7.95 3.31
N HIS A 196 -15.88 -7.43 2.39
CA HIS A 196 -15.87 -6.03 2.00
C HIS A 196 -16.18 -5.10 3.17
N GLN A 197 -17.24 -5.38 3.94
CA GLN A 197 -17.62 -4.59 5.13
C GLN A 197 -16.55 -4.62 6.23
N HIS A 198 -15.93 -5.79 6.45
CA HIS A 198 -14.83 -5.89 7.41
C HIS A 198 -13.60 -5.12 6.94
N ALA A 199 -13.24 -5.22 5.66
CA ALA A 199 -12.08 -4.52 5.11
C ALA A 199 -12.28 -3.00 5.09
N SER A 200 -13.49 -2.51 4.78
CA SER A 200 -13.79 -1.08 4.82
C SER A 200 -13.67 -0.53 6.25
N THR A 201 -14.11 -1.29 7.24
CA THR A 201 -13.99 -0.91 8.67
C THR A 201 -12.52 -0.88 9.13
N ILE A 202 -11.69 -1.84 8.69
CA ILE A 202 -10.27 -1.89 9.04
C ILE A 202 -9.48 -0.76 8.37
N CYS A 203 -9.77 -0.51 7.10
CA CYS A 203 -9.08 0.53 6.32
C CYS A 203 -9.49 1.94 6.77
N GLY A 204 -10.81 2.21 6.81
CA GLY A 204 -11.35 3.50 7.24
C GLY A 204 -11.15 3.79 8.73
N GLY A 205 -10.96 2.75 9.54
CA GLY A 205 -11.31 2.81 10.96
C GLY A 205 -12.83 2.85 11.12
N THR A 206 -13.32 2.70 12.35
CA THR A 206 -14.69 3.08 12.68
C THR A 206 -14.80 4.59 12.45
N LEU A 207 -15.19 4.98 11.23
CA LEU A 207 -15.85 6.25 10.99
C LEU A 207 -17.25 6.17 11.63
N ALA A 208 -17.30 6.05 12.96
CA ALA A 208 -18.42 6.51 13.74
C ALA A 208 -18.33 8.04 13.78
N GLY A 209 -18.41 8.66 12.61
CA GLY A 209 -18.84 10.04 12.51
C GLY A 209 -20.33 10.04 12.78
N SER A 210 -20.69 10.09 14.06
CA SER A 210 -21.97 10.65 14.47
C SER A 210 -22.14 11.98 13.73
N ALA A 211 -23.33 12.26 13.21
CA ALA A 211 -23.65 13.52 12.55
C ALA A 211 -23.58 14.74 13.51
N ASP A 212 -23.27 14.51 14.79
CA ASP A 212 -22.88 15.52 15.78
C ASP A 212 -21.39 15.37 16.05
N GLY A 213 -20.64 16.47 15.94
CA GLY A 213 -19.18 16.54 16.05
C GLY A 213 -18.62 16.27 17.44
N ASP A 214 -19.04 15.18 18.08
CA ASP A 214 -18.52 14.68 19.34
C ASP A 214 -17.73 13.39 19.07
N VAL A 215 -16.41 13.52 19.01
CA VAL A 215 -15.49 12.38 18.97
C VAL A 215 -15.41 11.82 20.39
N ASN A 216 -16.14 10.75 20.66
CA ASN A 216 -15.99 9.99 21.91
C ASN A 216 -14.53 9.54 22.05
N MET A 217 -13.80 10.18 22.98
CA MET A 217 -12.55 9.67 23.53
C MET A 217 -12.85 8.51 24.49
N GLU A 218 -13.47 7.44 24.00
CA GLU A 218 -13.35 6.16 24.69
C GLU A 218 -12.11 5.47 24.13
N GLU A 219 -11.17 5.17 25.02
CA GLU A 219 -10.03 4.28 24.76
C GLU A 219 -10.55 2.87 24.47
N GLU A 220 -11.24 2.68 23.34
CA GLU A 220 -11.53 1.35 22.84
C GLU A 220 -10.21 0.76 22.33
N ARG A 221 -9.87 -0.39 22.90
CA ARG A 221 -8.85 -1.35 22.45
C ARG A 221 -9.13 -1.91 21.03
N GLY A 222 -9.72 -1.12 20.15
CA GLY A 222 -9.85 -1.38 18.72
C GLY A 222 -8.56 -0.99 18.01
N GLU A 223 -8.01 -1.91 17.22
CA GLU A 223 -6.82 -1.67 16.41
C GLU A 223 -6.94 -0.36 15.63
N ARG A 224 -5.98 0.56 15.78
CA ARG A 224 -5.94 1.85 15.08
C ARG A 224 -6.19 1.61 13.58
N GLY A 225 -7.17 2.30 13.02
CA GLY A 225 -7.45 2.22 11.58
C GLY A 225 -6.19 2.47 10.76
N LEU A 226 -5.97 1.69 9.71
CA LEU A 226 -4.75 1.76 8.90
C LEU A 226 -4.52 3.18 8.34
N ASN A 227 -5.60 3.90 8.03
CA ASN A 227 -5.52 5.28 7.57
C ASN A 227 -4.97 6.23 8.64
N LYS A 228 -5.35 6.04 9.90
CA LYS A 228 -4.84 6.83 11.03
C LYS A 228 -3.35 6.56 11.23
N PHE A 229 -2.95 5.30 11.19
CA PHE A 229 -1.53 4.92 11.28
C PHE A 229 -0.68 5.53 10.16
N MET A 230 -1.17 5.47 8.92
CA MET A 230 -0.47 6.06 7.76
C MET A 230 -0.29 7.57 7.95
N ARG A 231 -1.33 8.25 8.43
CA ARG A 231 -1.30 9.69 8.72
C ARG A 231 -0.33 10.03 9.85
N GLU A 232 -0.42 9.33 10.99
CA GLU A 232 0.49 9.51 12.14
C GLU A 232 1.96 9.36 11.70
N THR A 233 2.28 8.34 10.90
CA THR A 233 3.64 8.12 10.40
C THR A 233 4.17 9.30 9.57
N ILE A 234 3.31 9.89 8.73
CA ILE A 234 3.69 11.03 7.89
C ILE A 234 3.83 12.29 8.76
N GLU A 235 2.90 12.51 9.67
CA GLU A 235 2.94 13.64 10.62
C GLU A 235 4.22 13.61 11.46
N ASP A 236 4.56 12.45 12.04
CA ASP A 236 5.78 12.25 12.81
C ASP A 236 7.04 12.61 12.00
N LYS A 237 7.09 12.22 10.73
CA LYS A 237 8.21 12.57 9.85
C LYS A 237 8.29 14.06 9.57
N VAL A 238 7.15 14.69 9.29
CA VAL A 238 7.07 16.14 9.09
C VAL A 238 7.53 16.86 10.36
N TYR A 239 7.09 16.44 11.54
CA TYR A 239 7.56 17.02 12.81
C TYR A 239 9.08 16.90 12.97
N GLN A 240 9.66 15.74 12.64
CA GLN A 240 11.12 15.55 12.68
C GLN A 240 11.86 16.49 11.71
N ASP A 241 11.35 16.65 10.49
CA ASP A 241 11.99 17.49 9.47
C ASP A 241 11.86 18.99 9.75
N TYR A 242 10.80 19.39 10.44
CA TYR A 242 10.55 20.78 10.85
C TYR A 242 10.97 21.10 12.29
N ALA A 243 11.54 20.15 13.04
CA ALA A 243 11.94 20.34 14.44
C ALA A 243 12.86 21.56 14.62
N TRP A 244 13.83 21.75 13.72
CA TRP A 244 14.75 22.90 13.74
C TRP A 244 14.05 24.27 13.63
N LYS A 245 12.87 24.32 13.01
CA LYS A 245 12.08 25.56 12.85
C LYS A 245 11.17 25.79 14.05
N ILE A 246 10.72 24.72 14.70
CA ILE A 246 9.85 24.77 15.88
C ILE A 246 10.68 25.14 17.12
N ASP A 247 11.88 24.60 17.26
CA ASP A 247 12.80 24.89 18.38
C ASP A 247 13.42 26.30 18.31
N ALA A 248 13.32 26.96 17.15
CA ALA A 248 13.81 28.31 16.93
C ALA A 248 12.77 29.42 17.18
N ALA A 249 11.53 29.05 17.57
CA ALA A 249 10.42 29.95 17.89
C ALA A 249 10.14 29.99 19.40
#